data_AF-A0A554M9S9-F1
#
_entry.id   AF-A0A554M9S9-F1
#
_cell.length_a   1.000
_cell.length_b   1.000
_cell.length_c   1.000
_cell.angle_alpha   90.00
_cell.angle_beta   90.00
_cell.angle_gamma   90.00
#
_symmetry.space_group_name_H-M   'P 1'
#
loop_
_entity.id
_entity.type
_entity.pdbx_description
1 polymer ?
#
loop_
_entity_poly.entity_id
_entity_poly.type
_entity_poly.pdbx_seq_one_letter_code
_entity_poly.pdbx_strand_id
1 'polypeptide(L)' 'MKIRQKYEKFQNILIEDAPVVFLYSPDYLYPVSKEIKGIGAKFIADPSKRFAGIEGWYVKTKRSWK' A
#
# COMPACT_ATOMS: atom_id res chain seq x y z
N MET A 1 -17.15 -12.72 8.88
CA MET A 1 -17.28 -12.37 10.31
C MET A 1 -16.39 -13.20 11.24
N LYS A 2 -16.39 -14.54 11.18
CA LYS A 2 -15.59 -15.41 12.07
C LYS A 2 -14.05 -15.19 12.05
N ILE A 3 -13.46 -14.89 10.89
CA ILE A 3 -11.98 -14.72 10.78
C ILE A 3 -11.50 -13.45 11.50
N ARG A 4 -12.26 -12.34 11.39
CA ARG A 4 -11.93 -11.07 12.06
C ARG A 4 -11.86 -11.23 13.57
N GLN A 5 -12.86 -11.89 14.17
CA GLN A 5 -12.91 -12.15 15.61
C GLN A 5 -11.72 -13.00 16.09
N LYS A 6 -11.23 -13.94 15.27
CA LYS A 6 -10.02 -14.72 15.60
C LYS A 6 -8.77 -13.85 15.61
N TYR A 7 -8.62 -12.93 14.66
CA TYR A 7 -7.49 -12.00 14.64
C TYR A 7 -7.53 -11.00 15.80
N GLU A 8 -8.71 -10.48 16.16
CA GLU A 8 -8.87 -9.61 17.33
C GLU A 8 -8.46 -10.34 18.62
N LYS A 9 -8.90 -11.60 18.79
CA LYS A 9 -8.47 -12.41 19.95
C LYS A 9 -6.97 -12.66 19.97
N PHE A 10 -6.36 -12.94 18.82
CA PHE A 10 -4.91 -13.13 18.70
C PHE A 10 -4.14 -11.85 19.05
N GLN A 11 -4.59 -10.69 18.57
CA GLN A 11 -3.97 -9.40 18.87
C GLN A 11 -3.99 -9.11 20.38
N ASN A 12 -5.07 -9.47 21.09
CA ASN A 12 -5.14 -9.31 22.54
C ASN A 12 -4.07 -10.14 23.27
N ILE A 13 -3.91 -11.42 22.89
CA ILE A 13 -2.89 -12.31 23.47
C ILE A 13 -1.49 -11.76 23.19
N LEU A 14 -1.24 -11.28 21.97
CA LEU A 14 0.05 -10.72 21.56
C LEU A 14 0.45 -9.48 22.38
N ILE A 15 -0.52 -8.62 22.72
CA ILE A 15 -0.29 -7.43 23.54
C ILE A 15 -0.07 -7.81 25.00
N GLU A 16 -0.81 -8.80 25.51
CA GLU A 16 -0.69 -9.30 26.89
C GLU A 16 0.66 -9.99 27.14
N ASP A 17 1.09 -10.87 26.23
CA ASP A 17 2.36 -11.60 26.35
C ASP A 17 3.59 -10.70 26.07
N ALA A 18 3.38 -9.55 25.42
CA ALA A 18 4.39 -8.56 25.03
C ALA A 18 5.74 -9.14 24.54
N PRO A 19 5.74 -10.09 23.57
CA PRO A 19 6.98 -10.78 23.15
C PRO A 19 7.92 -9.90 22.32
N VAL A 20 7.40 -8.81 21.72
CA VAL A 20 8.13 -7.88 20.86
C VAL A 20 7.62 -6.45 21.07
N VAL A 21 8.48 -5.46 20.79
CA VAL A 21 8.10 -4.04 20.82
C VAL A 21 7.85 -3.56 19.40
N PHE A 22 6.60 -3.19 19.08
CA PHE A 22 6.25 -2.58 17.81
C PHE A 22 6.71 -1.13 17.78
N LEU A 23 7.51 -0.75 16.78
CA LEU A 23 8.02 0.62 16.66
C LEU A 23 7.03 1.50 15.86
N TYR A 24 6.97 1.31 14.54
CA TYR A 24 6.06 2.02 13.64
C TYR A 24 5.99 1.32 12.27
N SER A 25 5.00 1.68 11.45
CA SER A 25 4.90 1.28 10.05
C SER A 25 5.16 2.51 9.17
N PRO A 26 6.33 2.65 8.51
CA PRO A 26 6.60 3.80 7.67
C PRO A 26 5.67 3.85 6.46
N ASP A 27 5.25 5.06 6.10
CA ASP A 27 4.75 5.33 4.75
C ASP A 27 5.94 5.34 3.79
N TYR A 28 5.88 4.49 2.76
CA TYR A 28 6.92 4.44 1.73
C TYR A 28 6.73 5.59 0.73
N LEU A 29 7.48 6.67 0.94
CA LEU A 29 7.48 7.82 0.03
C LEU A 29 8.21 7.49 -1.27
N TYR A 30 7.46 7.49 -2.38
CA TYR A 30 7.99 7.28 -3.72
C TYR A 30 7.64 8.47 -4.61
N PRO A 31 8.52 9.48 -4.72
CA PRO A 31 8.30 10.62 -5.58
C PRO A 31 8.42 10.19 -7.05
N VAL A 32 7.44 10.58 -7.86
CA VAL A 32 7.40 10.28 -9.30
C VAL A 32 7.24 11.58 -10.08
N SER A 33 7.79 11.62 -11.28
CA SER A 33 7.59 12.75 -12.20
C SER A 33 6.11 13.03 -12.41
N LYS A 34 5.71 14.30 -12.37
CA LYS A 34 4.34 14.77 -12.63
C LYS A 34 3.87 14.46 -14.05
N GLU A 35 4.78 14.14 -14.97
CA GLU A 35 4.48 13.74 -16.34
C GLU A 35 3.91 12.33 -16.44
N ILE A 36 4.21 11.47 -15.46
CA ILE A 36 3.72 10.09 -15.42
C ILE A 36 2.30 10.11 -14.85
N LYS A 37 1.34 9.69 -15.67
CA LYS A 37 -0.08 9.60 -15.34
C LYS A 37 -0.48 8.14 -15.17
N GLY A 38 -1.66 7.91 -14.58
CA GLY A 38 -2.19 6.57 -14.35
C GLY A 38 -1.66 5.87 -13.10
N ILE A 39 -0.87 6.57 -12.26
CA ILE A 39 -0.45 6.05 -10.96
C ILE A 39 -1.64 6.10 -10.00
N GLY A 40 -2.24 4.94 -9.72
CA GLY A 40 -3.17 4.79 -8.60
C GLY A 40 -2.38 4.68 -7.30
N ALA A 41 -2.67 5.54 -6.32
CA ALA A 41 -2.09 5.43 -4.99
C ALA A 41 -2.41 4.04 -4.41
N LYS A 42 -1.38 3.22 -4.19
CA LYS A 42 -1.48 1.90 -3.57
C LYS A 42 -0.66 1.91 -2.30
N PHE A 43 -1.11 1.17 -1.29
CA PHE A 43 -0.29 0.85 -0.12
C PHE A 43 0.94 0.06 -0.58
N ILE A 44 2.13 0.66 -0.44
CA ILE A 44 3.41 0.03 -0.82
C ILE A 44 3.98 -0.62 0.43
N ALA A 45 3.55 -1.87 0.69
CA ALA A 45 4.05 -2.67 1.81
C ALA A 45 5.52 -3.09 1.64
N ASP A 46 6.00 -3.14 0.40
CA ASP A 46 7.35 -3.55 0.04
C ASP A 46 7.83 -2.73 -1.17
N PRO A 47 9.12 -2.35 -1.26
CA PRO A 47 9.64 -1.55 -2.37
C PRO A 47 9.35 -2.11 -3.77
N SER A 48 9.23 -3.43 -3.94
CA SER A 48 8.88 -4.07 -5.21
C SER A 48 7.43 -3.79 -5.63
N LYS A 49 6.52 -3.58 -4.67
CA LYS A 49 5.08 -3.35 -4.91
C LYS A 49 4.78 -1.99 -5.52
N ARG A 50 5.75 -1.07 -5.56
CA ARG A 50 5.59 0.24 -6.23
C ARG A 50 5.23 0.13 -7.72
N PHE A 51 5.60 -0.98 -8.36
CA PHE A 51 5.30 -1.26 -9.77
C PHE A 51 4.07 -2.14 -9.99
N ALA A 52 3.29 -2.44 -8.96
CA ALA A 52 2.12 -3.33 -9.04
C ALA A 52 0.94 -2.77 -9.88
N GLY A 53 1.11 -1.64 -10.56
CA GLY A 53 0.14 -1.09 -11.50
C GLY A 53 0.82 -0.42 -12.69
N ILE A 54 2.05 -0.82 -13.00
CA ILE A 54 2.91 -0.21 -14.03
C ILE A 54 2.27 -0.27 -15.42
N GLU A 55 1.44 -1.27 -15.68
CA GLU A 55 0.70 -1.45 -16.92
C GLU A 55 -0.28 -0.31 -17.22
N GLY A 56 -0.75 0.40 -16.17
CA GLY A 56 -1.63 1.55 -16.31
C GLY A 56 -0.90 2.88 -16.50
N TRP A 57 0.44 2.88 -16.47
CA TRP A 57 1.21 4.12 -16.50
C TRP A 57 1.42 4.61 -17.93
N TYR A 58 1.27 5.91 -18.13
CA TYR A 58 1.48 6.53 -19.43
C TYR A 58 1.93 7.98 -19.29
N VAL A 59 2.65 8.46 -20.30
CA VAL A 59 3.09 9.87 -20.39
C VAL A 59 2.31 10.62 -21.47
N LYS A 60 2.23 10.03 -22.67
CA LYS A 60 1.59 10.67 -23.83
C LYS A 60 0.09 10.41 -23.84
N THR A 61 -0.68 11.46 -24.08
CA THR A 61 -2.14 11.39 -24.21
C THR A 61 -2.58 12.03 -25.52
N LYS A 62 -3.56 11.44 -26.21
CA LYS A 62 -4.20 12.05 -27.39
C LYS A 62 -5.51 12.69 -26.97
N ARG A 63 -5.76 13.94 -27.41
CA ARG A 63 -7.05 14.60 -27.19
C ARG A 63 -8.11 13.91 -28.05
N SER A 64 -9.18 13.42 -27.43
CA SER A 64 -10.38 13.00 -28.12
C SER A 64 -11.40 14.13 -28.04
N TRP A 65 -11.95 14.53 -29.19
CA TRP A 65 -13.14 15.38 -29.22
C TRP A 65 -14.35 14.54 -28.84
N LYS A 66 -15.33 15.14 -28.17
CA LYS A 66 -16.60 14.54 -27.80
C LYS A 66 -17.72 15.37 -28.41
#